data_AF-A0A8J6J8V7-F1
#
_entry.id   AF-A0A8J6J8V7-F1
#
_cell.length_a   1.000
_cell.length_b   1.000
_cell.length_c   1.000
_cell.angle_alpha   90.00
_cell.angle_beta   90.00
_cell.angle_gamma   90.00
#
_symmetry.space_group_name_H-M   'P 1'
#
loop_
_entity.id
_entity.type
_entity.pdbx_description
1 polymer ?
#
loop_
_entity_poly.entity_id
_entity_poly.type
_entity_poly.pdbx_seq_one_letter_code
_entity_poly.pdbx_strand_id
1 'polypeptide(L)'
;MSESSIKLEELPFSFQGVEEKYGSLIDAEELCPGVYYASARLLERYTFLVAQYMVVTASSPAISPEARAYGAPLPDGALIFEANDYYDKGQHVVRYEAHKYLADHGLPLPEAESLLGDRVFGMEVCPEYFGQLPVPTDTPWGPPLRHDRLGNGLYWLETEYAGWVLALAYPIREDLMFHTRVFAALMPTDRERGLDNTFGYCFYPFEVSCIPLFELLEYGERDWADKIDIAALKNAILKFYPDYLKPDLYERQNPPSIAATPGAGTDFYRFPA
;
A
#
# COMPACT_ATOMS: atom_id res chain seq x y z
N MET A 1 3.33 17.86 18.78
CA MET A 1 2.69 19.02 18.11
C MET A 1 3.58 20.23 18.29
N SER A 2 4.53 20.47 17.38
CA SER A 2 5.25 21.74 17.31
C SER A 2 4.50 22.66 16.35
N GLU A 3 4.18 23.85 16.84
CA GLU A 3 3.56 24.93 16.09
C GLU A 3 4.56 25.53 15.09
N SER A 4 4.40 25.27 13.80
CA SER A 4 4.92 26.17 12.75
C SER A 4 4.10 26.07 11.46
N SER A 5 2.82 26.40 11.53
CA SER A 5 2.07 26.78 10.32
C SER A 5 2.67 28.07 9.79
N ILE A 6 3.18 28.03 8.56
CA ILE A 6 3.73 29.20 7.87
C ILE A 6 2.55 30.04 7.36
N LYS A 7 2.61 31.36 7.49
CA LYS A 7 1.57 32.21 6.92
C LYS A 7 1.52 32.01 5.41
N LEU A 8 0.32 31.89 4.86
CA LEU A 8 0.13 31.62 3.43
C LEU A 8 0.82 32.64 2.52
N GLU A 9 0.92 33.91 2.94
CA GLU A 9 1.59 34.96 2.15
C GLU A 9 3.12 34.83 2.13
N GLU A 10 3.70 34.05 3.03
CA GLU A 10 5.14 33.85 3.18
C GLU A 10 5.63 32.59 2.45
N LEU A 11 4.72 31.81 1.86
CA LEU A 11 5.07 30.56 1.18
C LEU A 11 5.82 30.82 -0.14
N PRO A 12 6.83 29.99 -0.48
CA PRO A 12 7.60 30.13 -1.72
C PRO A 12 6.89 29.56 -2.95
N PHE A 13 5.57 29.35 -2.87
CA PHE A 13 4.72 28.85 -3.94
C PHE A 13 3.30 29.42 -3.81
N SER A 14 2.51 29.33 -4.88
CA SER A 14 1.15 29.85 -4.96
C SER A 14 0.21 28.93 -5.72
N PHE A 15 -1.03 28.83 -5.24
CA PHE A 15 -2.12 28.14 -5.94
C PHE A 15 -2.92 29.12 -6.82
N GLN A 16 -2.46 30.37 -6.95
CA GLN A 16 -3.12 31.40 -7.74
C GLN A 16 -3.21 30.99 -9.21
N GLY A 17 -4.43 31.00 -9.76
CA GLY A 17 -4.71 30.61 -11.14
C GLY A 17 -4.90 29.10 -11.35
N VAL A 18 -4.85 28.29 -10.28
CA VAL A 18 -5.10 26.83 -10.34
C VAL A 18 -6.10 26.36 -9.27
N GLU A 19 -6.80 27.29 -8.61
CA GLU A 19 -7.75 27.00 -7.53
C GLU A 19 -8.95 26.18 -8.00
N GLU A 20 -9.36 26.29 -9.27
CA GLU A 20 -10.42 25.46 -9.83
C GLU A 20 -10.05 23.97 -9.82
N LYS A 21 -8.75 23.66 -9.97
CA LYS A 21 -8.24 22.29 -9.99
C LYS A 21 -7.85 21.80 -8.59
N TYR A 22 -7.10 22.61 -7.85
CA TYR A 22 -6.47 22.16 -6.59
C TYR A 22 -7.14 22.72 -5.33
N GLY A 23 -8.10 23.62 -5.49
CA GLY A 23 -8.75 24.33 -4.39
C GLY A 23 -7.93 25.50 -3.87
N SER A 24 -8.49 26.20 -2.89
CA SER A 24 -7.83 27.34 -2.24
C SER A 24 -6.95 26.86 -1.10
N LEU A 25 -5.66 27.18 -1.13
CA LEU A 25 -4.70 26.83 -0.07
C LEU A 25 -5.16 27.37 1.30
N ILE A 26 -5.13 26.52 2.32
CA ILE A 26 -5.56 26.88 3.69
C ILE A 26 -4.45 26.74 4.73
N ASP A 27 -3.51 25.83 4.53
CA ASP A 27 -2.39 25.60 5.44
C ASP A 27 -1.24 24.91 4.68
N ALA A 28 -0.01 25.12 5.17
CA ALA A 28 1.15 24.39 4.70
C ALA A 28 2.22 24.29 5.79
N GLU A 29 2.84 23.11 5.88
CA GLU A 29 3.96 22.82 6.77
C GLU A 29 5.16 22.38 5.95
N GLU A 30 6.36 22.90 6.27
CA GLU A 30 7.59 22.46 5.63
C GLU A 30 8.08 21.16 6.27
N LEU A 31 8.18 20.09 5.47
CA LEU A 31 8.68 18.78 5.92
C LEU A 31 10.21 18.74 5.88
N CYS A 32 10.78 19.28 4.81
CA CYS A 32 12.23 19.46 4.65
C CYS A 32 12.46 20.61 3.65
N PRO A 33 13.71 21.11 3.49
CA PRO A 33 13.99 22.28 2.66
C PRO A 33 13.32 22.27 1.28
N GLY A 34 12.34 23.15 1.10
CA GLY A 34 11.60 23.31 -0.15
C GLY A 34 10.56 22.24 -0.47
N VAL A 35 10.20 21.38 0.49
CA VAL A 35 9.13 20.37 0.38
C VAL A 35 8.09 20.62 1.46
N TYR A 36 6.85 20.84 1.05
CA TYR A 36 5.75 21.23 1.92
C TYR A 36 4.61 20.23 1.86
N TYR A 37 4.00 19.95 3.00
CA TYR A 37 2.68 19.33 3.09
C TYR A 37 1.62 20.42 3.13
N ALA A 38 0.79 20.49 2.10
CA ALA A 38 -0.17 21.55 1.90
C ALA A 38 -1.61 21.02 1.98
N SER A 39 -2.49 21.79 2.64
CA SER A 39 -3.92 21.52 2.68
C SER A 39 -4.66 22.59 1.88
N ALA A 40 -5.61 22.19 1.05
CA ALA A 40 -6.45 23.11 0.28
C ALA A 40 -7.93 22.77 0.38
N ARG A 41 -8.78 23.79 0.31
CA ARG A 41 -10.24 23.65 0.32
C ARG A 41 -10.76 23.56 -1.11
N LEU A 42 -11.29 22.40 -1.49
CA LEU A 42 -11.80 22.14 -2.84
C LEU A 42 -13.11 22.87 -3.14
N LEU A 43 -13.98 23.02 -2.13
CA LEU A 43 -15.27 23.68 -2.28
C LEU A 43 -15.48 24.64 -1.11
N GLU A 44 -15.58 25.94 -1.39
CA GLU A 44 -15.76 26.96 -0.35
C GLU A 44 -17.00 26.70 0.54
N ARG A 45 -18.03 26.06 -0.02
CA ARG A 45 -19.27 25.72 0.70
C ARG A 45 -19.18 24.51 1.63
N TYR A 46 -18.14 23.69 1.53
CA TYR A 46 -17.96 22.48 2.36
C TYR A 46 -16.64 22.55 3.11
N THR A 47 -16.71 22.98 4.38
CA THR A 47 -15.54 23.14 5.24
C THR A 47 -14.82 21.84 5.58
N PHE A 48 -15.45 20.69 5.37
CA PHE A 48 -14.90 19.36 5.68
C PHE A 48 -14.20 18.68 4.48
N LEU A 49 -14.29 19.24 3.27
CA LEU A 49 -13.62 18.68 2.09
C LEU A 49 -12.27 19.40 1.89
N VAL A 50 -11.24 18.84 2.52
CA VAL A 50 -9.85 19.30 2.43
C VAL A 50 -9.08 18.30 1.58
N ALA A 51 -8.40 18.79 0.55
CA ALA A 51 -7.42 18.03 -0.19
C ALA A 51 -6.02 18.25 0.39
N GLN A 52 -5.19 17.22 0.33
CA GLN A 52 -3.82 17.23 0.83
C GLN A 52 -2.88 17.04 -0.35
N TYR A 53 -1.80 17.81 -0.38
CA TYR A 53 -0.81 17.80 -1.43
C TYR A 53 0.60 17.85 -0.85
N MET A 54 1.55 17.32 -1.59
CA MET A 54 2.96 17.65 -1.41
C MET A 54 3.34 18.71 -2.45
N VAL A 55 4.02 19.77 -2.03
CA VAL A 55 4.49 20.84 -2.91
C VAL A 55 6.00 20.94 -2.83
N VAL A 56 6.67 20.88 -3.97
CA VAL A 56 8.13 20.92 -4.09
C VAL A 56 8.53 22.17 -4.84
N THR A 57 9.29 23.04 -4.20
CA THR A 57 9.80 24.26 -4.84
C THR A 57 10.84 23.94 -5.91
N ALA A 58 10.98 24.84 -6.88
CA ALA A 58 11.97 24.70 -7.95
C ALA A 58 13.40 24.55 -7.42
N SER A 59 13.72 25.15 -6.27
CA SER A 59 15.04 25.16 -5.64
C SER A 59 15.26 24.05 -4.61
N SER A 60 14.27 23.21 -4.31
CA SER A 60 14.41 22.17 -3.28
C SER A 60 15.60 21.22 -3.58
N PRO A 61 16.55 21.06 -2.64
CA PRO A 61 17.65 20.12 -2.77
C PRO A 61 17.25 18.68 -2.44
N ALA A 62 16.08 18.46 -1.84
CA ALA A 62 15.66 17.16 -1.34
C ALA A 62 15.20 16.21 -2.46
N ILE A 63 14.68 16.78 -3.55
CA ILE A 63 14.01 16.01 -4.60
C ILE A 63 14.85 15.91 -5.88
N SER A 64 15.15 14.68 -6.29
CA SER A 64 15.94 14.33 -7.49
C SER A 64 15.25 14.73 -8.79
N PRO A 65 16.00 14.89 -9.89
CA PRO A 65 15.42 15.10 -11.22
C PRO A 65 14.43 14.01 -11.62
N GLU A 66 14.71 12.75 -11.27
CA GLU A 66 13.86 11.60 -11.57
C GLU A 66 12.52 11.67 -10.82
N ALA A 67 12.52 12.03 -9.54
CA ALA A 67 11.31 12.17 -8.73
C ALA A 67 10.45 13.36 -9.16
N ARG A 68 11.08 14.47 -9.59
CA ARG A 68 10.38 15.65 -10.12
C ARG A 68 9.49 15.34 -11.32
N ALA A 69 9.79 14.28 -12.08
CA ALA A 69 8.98 13.87 -13.23
C ALA A 69 7.57 13.37 -12.85
N TYR A 70 7.33 13.05 -11.57
CA TYR A 70 6.01 12.60 -11.09
C TYR A 70 5.10 13.76 -10.67
N GLY A 71 5.61 14.99 -10.59
CA GLY A 71 4.84 16.15 -10.14
C GLY A 71 4.19 16.91 -11.29
N ALA A 72 3.03 17.52 -11.02
CA ALA A 72 2.41 18.47 -11.94
C ALA A 72 2.96 19.88 -11.71
N PRO A 73 3.24 20.68 -12.76
CA PRO A 73 3.76 22.03 -12.59
C PRO A 73 2.70 23.00 -12.07
N LEU A 74 3.11 23.86 -11.14
CA LEU A 74 2.42 25.09 -10.75
C LEU A 74 2.93 26.28 -11.58
N PRO A 75 2.16 27.39 -11.66
CA PRO A 75 2.52 28.56 -12.49
C PRO A 75 3.87 29.22 -12.13
N ASP A 76 4.31 29.08 -10.89
CA ASP A 76 5.56 29.65 -10.36
C ASP A 76 6.78 28.70 -10.50
N GLY A 77 6.58 27.52 -11.09
CA GLY A 77 7.62 26.52 -11.29
C GLY A 77 7.80 25.53 -10.14
N ALA A 78 7.02 25.65 -9.05
CA ALA A 78 6.89 24.56 -8.09
C ALA A 78 6.16 23.36 -8.71
N LEU A 79 6.27 22.20 -8.07
CA LEU A 79 5.59 20.97 -8.45
C LEU A 79 4.60 20.58 -7.37
N ILE A 80 3.44 20.09 -7.76
CA ILE A 80 2.39 19.60 -6.86
C ILE A 80 2.14 18.10 -7.11
N PHE A 81 1.96 17.36 -6.02
CA PHE A 81 1.68 15.93 -5.99
C PHE A 81 0.44 15.68 -5.11
N GLU A 82 -0.46 14.82 -5.56
CA GLU A 82 -1.68 14.44 -4.82
C GLU A 82 -1.31 13.59 -3.61
N ALA A 83 -1.76 13.95 -2.41
CA ALA A 83 -1.45 13.19 -1.19
C ALA A 83 -2.67 12.46 -0.58
N ASN A 84 -3.85 12.53 -1.20
CA ASN A 84 -5.03 11.79 -0.72
C ASN A 84 -5.23 10.41 -1.37
N ASP A 85 -4.64 10.15 -2.53
CA ASP A 85 -4.85 8.91 -3.27
C ASP A 85 -3.68 7.95 -3.10
N TYR A 86 -3.85 6.91 -2.28
CA TYR A 86 -2.85 5.87 -2.03
C TYR A 86 -2.14 5.35 -3.29
N TYR A 87 -2.84 5.26 -4.43
CA TYR A 87 -2.28 4.73 -5.67
C TYR A 87 -1.58 5.79 -6.53
N ASP A 88 -1.58 7.06 -6.12
CA ASP A 88 -0.75 8.09 -6.73
C ASP A 88 0.74 7.79 -6.48
N LYS A 89 1.47 7.52 -7.56
CA LYS A 89 2.89 7.18 -7.51
C LYS A 89 3.74 8.35 -7.00
N GLY A 90 3.34 9.57 -7.35
CA GLY A 90 4.07 10.77 -7.06
C GLY A 90 4.21 11.02 -5.57
N GLN A 91 3.15 10.80 -4.78
CA GLN A 91 3.26 10.96 -3.33
C GLN A 91 4.26 10.00 -2.68
N HIS A 92 4.30 8.73 -3.08
CA HIS A 92 5.24 7.76 -2.49
C HIS A 92 6.67 8.15 -2.80
N VAL A 93 6.93 8.57 -4.04
CA VAL A 93 8.26 9.02 -4.50
C VAL A 93 8.71 10.27 -3.73
N VAL A 94 7.87 11.32 -3.69
CA VAL A 94 8.26 12.59 -3.05
C VAL A 94 8.37 12.46 -1.53
N ARG A 95 7.51 11.67 -0.89
CA ARG A 95 7.60 11.39 0.55
C ARG A 95 8.89 10.65 0.89
N TYR A 96 9.20 9.58 0.16
CA TYR A 96 10.44 8.83 0.35
C TYR A 96 11.68 9.73 0.20
N GLU A 97 11.74 10.57 -0.84
CA GLU A 97 12.91 11.43 -1.03
C GLU A 97 13.03 12.52 0.03
N ALA A 98 11.92 13.11 0.47
CA ALA A 98 11.90 14.05 1.59
C ALA A 98 12.41 13.39 2.88
N HIS A 99 11.90 12.20 3.22
CA HIS A 99 12.35 11.45 4.38
C HIS A 99 13.81 11.00 4.25
N LYS A 100 14.23 10.57 3.06
CA LYS A 100 15.63 10.20 2.80
C LYS A 100 16.55 11.40 2.99
N TYR A 101 16.16 12.58 2.51
CA TYR A 101 16.92 13.81 2.74
C TYR A 101 17.08 14.09 4.23
N LEU A 102 16.00 14.01 5.03
CA LEU A 102 16.07 14.19 6.48
C LEU A 102 17.06 13.21 7.12
N ALA A 103 16.96 11.92 6.77
CA ALA A 103 17.83 10.88 7.30
C ALA A 103 19.31 11.08 6.91
N ASP A 104 19.59 11.40 5.64
CA ASP A 104 20.94 11.66 5.13
C ASP A 104 21.60 12.88 5.82
N HIS A 105 20.79 13.80 6.37
CA HIS A 105 21.24 14.98 7.11
C HIS A 105 21.15 14.82 8.63
N GLY A 106 20.81 13.63 9.14
CA GLY A 106 20.71 13.36 10.58
C GLY A 106 19.55 14.08 11.28
N LEU A 107 18.52 14.45 10.53
CA LEU A 107 17.28 15.05 11.04
C LEU A 107 16.26 13.95 11.34
N PRO A 108 15.38 14.15 12.34
CA PRO A 108 14.33 13.19 12.66
C PRO A 108 13.30 13.09 11.54
N LEU A 109 12.82 11.87 11.28
CA LEU A 109 11.62 11.65 10.48
C LEU A 109 10.36 12.06 11.27
N PRO A 110 9.24 12.31 10.59
CA PRO A 110 7.95 12.47 11.27
C PRO A 110 7.61 11.28 12.16
N GLU A 111 6.77 11.51 13.17
CA GLU A 111 6.37 10.46 14.12
C GLU A 111 5.70 9.28 13.40
N ALA A 112 6.05 8.06 13.80
CA ALA A 112 5.61 6.79 13.21
C ALA A 112 6.04 6.54 11.74
N GLU A 113 6.82 7.43 11.12
CA GLU A 113 7.34 7.23 9.77
C GLU A 113 8.71 6.53 9.76
N SER A 114 8.98 5.79 8.69
CA SER A 114 10.29 5.16 8.49
C SER A 114 10.63 5.02 7.00
N LEU A 115 11.92 5.15 6.66
CA LEU A 115 12.40 4.92 5.29
C LEU A 115 12.10 3.52 4.77
N LEU A 116 12.08 2.53 5.66
CA LEU A 116 11.72 1.16 5.30
C LEU A 116 10.25 1.10 4.89
N GLY A 117 9.36 1.72 5.66
CA GLY A 117 7.93 1.82 5.34
C GLY A 117 7.71 2.50 4.00
N ASP A 118 8.26 3.72 3.82
CA ASP A 118 8.15 4.48 2.56
C ASP A 118 8.56 3.63 1.36
N ARG A 119 9.70 2.95 1.48
CA ARG A 119 10.22 2.10 0.43
C ARG A 119 9.27 0.94 0.14
N VAL A 120 8.81 0.22 1.16
CA VAL A 120 7.97 -0.97 0.97
C VAL A 120 6.62 -0.62 0.34
N PHE A 121 5.97 0.46 0.78
CA PHE A 121 4.76 0.99 0.14
C PHE A 121 5.04 1.48 -1.30
N GLY A 122 6.15 2.20 -1.50
CA GLY A 122 6.58 2.62 -2.83
C GLY A 122 6.87 1.46 -3.79
N MET A 123 7.40 0.34 -3.30
CA MET A 123 7.65 -0.86 -4.11
C MET A 123 6.35 -1.53 -4.59
N GLU A 124 5.23 -1.36 -3.88
CA GLU A 124 3.92 -1.81 -4.35
C GLU A 124 3.41 -0.90 -5.47
N VAL A 125 3.36 0.41 -5.22
CA VAL A 125 2.63 1.39 -6.05
C VAL A 125 3.46 1.89 -7.24
N CYS A 126 4.76 2.09 -7.06
CA CYS A 126 5.69 2.61 -8.06
C CYS A 126 6.96 1.74 -8.17
N PRO A 127 6.84 0.46 -8.55
CA PRO A 127 7.97 -0.46 -8.68
C PRO A 127 9.03 -0.01 -9.70
N GLU A 128 8.69 0.86 -10.65
CA GLU A 128 9.63 1.44 -11.60
C GLU A 128 10.64 2.41 -10.96
N TYR A 129 10.29 3.03 -9.83
CA TYR A 129 11.18 3.89 -9.07
C TYR A 129 11.84 3.13 -7.90
N PHE A 130 11.06 2.33 -7.17
CA PHE A 130 11.53 1.66 -5.95
C PHE A 130 12.11 0.25 -6.15
N GLY A 131 11.90 -0.33 -7.34
CA GLY A 131 12.05 -1.76 -7.57
C GLY A 131 10.83 -2.56 -7.13
N GLN A 132 10.69 -3.77 -7.65
CA GLN A 132 9.60 -4.67 -7.27
C GLN A 132 9.84 -5.29 -5.90
N LEU A 133 8.74 -5.61 -5.21
CA LEU A 133 8.78 -6.37 -3.97
C LEU A 133 9.52 -7.71 -4.19
N PRO A 134 10.49 -8.06 -3.34
CA PRO A 134 11.31 -9.24 -3.56
C PRO A 134 10.53 -10.51 -3.23
N VAL A 135 10.84 -11.62 -3.91
CA VAL A 135 10.34 -12.93 -3.49
C VAL A 135 10.94 -13.27 -2.12
N PRO A 136 10.13 -13.67 -1.12
CA PRO A 136 10.65 -14.09 0.18
C PRO A 136 11.68 -15.21 0.04
N THR A 137 12.79 -15.11 0.76
CA THR A 137 13.84 -16.14 0.79
C THR A 137 13.63 -17.18 1.87
N ASP A 138 12.74 -16.89 2.83
CA ASP A 138 12.45 -17.71 3.98
C ASP A 138 10.95 -17.68 4.28
N THR A 139 10.45 -18.78 4.85
CA THR A 139 9.08 -18.89 5.36
C THR A 139 9.10 -19.55 6.73
N PRO A 140 7.98 -19.54 7.48
CA PRO A 140 7.86 -20.30 8.72
C PRO A 140 8.07 -21.82 8.57
N TRP A 141 8.03 -22.32 7.33
CA TRP A 141 8.23 -23.72 6.96
C TRP A 141 9.53 -23.93 6.17
N GLY A 142 10.53 -23.09 6.42
CA GLY A 142 11.82 -23.13 5.76
C GLY A 142 11.86 -22.38 4.42
N PRO A 143 13.01 -22.39 3.74
CA PRO A 143 13.20 -21.70 2.47
C PRO A 143 12.27 -22.25 1.37
N PRO A 144 11.82 -21.42 0.43
CA PRO A 144 11.05 -21.89 -0.70
C PRO A 144 11.90 -22.74 -1.66
N LEU A 145 11.35 -23.88 -2.09
CA LEU A 145 11.94 -24.79 -3.07
C LEU A 145 11.75 -24.26 -4.50
N ARG A 146 10.58 -23.70 -4.76
CA ARG A 146 10.21 -22.97 -5.98
C ARG A 146 9.18 -21.91 -5.65
N HIS A 147 9.00 -20.97 -6.57
CA HIS A 147 7.99 -19.92 -6.44
C HIS A 147 7.26 -19.70 -7.77
N ASP A 148 6.08 -19.13 -7.66
CA ASP A 148 5.35 -18.56 -8.78
C ASP A 148 4.81 -17.18 -8.40
N ARG A 149 4.74 -16.28 -9.39
CA ARG A 149 4.32 -14.90 -9.15
C ARG A 149 2.87 -14.71 -9.58
N LEU A 150 2.02 -14.46 -8.59
CA LEU A 150 0.65 -14.06 -8.85
C LEU A 150 0.63 -12.57 -9.26
N GLY A 151 1.19 -11.68 -8.43
CA GLY A 151 1.34 -10.24 -8.65
C GLY A 151 2.61 -9.66 -7.99
N ASN A 152 2.86 -8.35 -8.10
CA ASN A 152 3.92 -7.69 -7.31
C ASN A 152 3.60 -7.83 -5.81
N GLY A 153 4.48 -8.40 -5.00
CA GLY A 153 4.20 -8.61 -3.57
C GLY A 153 3.28 -9.80 -3.24
N LEU A 154 2.83 -10.56 -4.23
CA LEU A 154 1.93 -11.70 -4.07
C LEU A 154 2.51 -12.94 -4.75
N TYR A 155 2.99 -13.89 -3.95
CA TYR A 155 3.75 -15.05 -4.44
C TYR A 155 3.19 -16.35 -3.91
N TRP A 156 3.21 -17.37 -4.75
CA TRP A 156 3.12 -18.75 -4.32
C TRP A 156 4.51 -19.28 -4.06
N LEU A 157 4.70 -19.92 -2.91
CA LEU A 157 5.98 -20.50 -2.49
C LEU A 157 5.76 -21.97 -2.14
N GLU A 158 6.47 -22.88 -2.80
CA GLU A 158 6.48 -24.29 -2.38
C GLU A 158 7.52 -24.48 -1.29
N THR A 159 7.12 -25.07 -0.17
CA THR A 159 7.96 -25.31 1.00
C THR A 159 8.02 -26.81 1.30
N GLU A 160 9.09 -27.25 1.94
CA GLU A 160 9.26 -28.67 2.30
C GLU A 160 8.18 -29.16 3.27
N TYR A 161 7.78 -28.34 4.24
CA TYR A 161 6.92 -28.78 5.36
C TYR A 161 5.45 -28.38 5.23
N ALA A 162 5.09 -27.40 4.40
CA ALA A 162 3.69 -26.97 4.21
C ALA A 162 3.19 -27.09 2.76
N GLY A 163 4.02 -27.57 1.83
CA GLY A 163 3.69 -27.52 0.40
C GLY A 163 3.56 -26.07 -0.06
N TRP A 164 2.56 -25.79 -0.89
CA TRP A 164 2.33 -24.45 -1.41
C TRP A 164 1.70 -23.51 -0.37
N VAL A 165 2.32 -22.34 -0.22
CA VAL A 165 1.86 -21.25 0.64
C VAL A 165 1.79 -19.95 -0.15
N LEU A 166 0.80 -19.13 0.15
CA LEU A 166 0.65 -17.79 -0.39
C LEU A 166 1.42 -16.81 0.51
N ALA A 167 2.30 -16.02 -0.07
CA ALA A 167 3.02 -14.93 0.58
C ALA A 167 2.46 -13.57 0.14
N LEU A 168 2.05 -12.75 1.11
CA LEU A 168 1.55 -11.39 0.91
C LEU A 168 2.51 -10.40 1.53
N ALA A 169 2.99 -9.45 0.74
CA ALA A 169 3.77 -8.32 1.25
C ALA A 169 2.91 -7.45 2.20
N TYR A 170 3.57 -6.79 3.14
CA TYR A 170 2.92 -5.97 4.15
C TYR A 170 1.89 -4.96 3.59
N PRO A 171 2.19 -4.16 2.55
CA PRO A 171 1.22 -3.20 2.01
C PRO A 171 -0.08 -3.85 1.52
N ILE A 172 0.04 -4.97 0.79
CA ILE A 172 -1.12 -5.72 0.26
C ILE A 172 -1.95 -6.33 1.39
N ARG A 173 -1.29 -6.74 2.48
CA ARG A 173 -1.96 -7.24 3.68
C ARG A 173 -2.83 -6.16 4.35
N GLU A 174 -2.56 -4.87 4.13
CA GLU A 174 -3.41 -3.79 4.65
C GLU A 174 -4.78 -3.70 3.97
N ASP A 175 -4.97 -4.34 2.81
CA ASP A 175 -6.29 -4.47 2.16
C ASP A 175 -7.17 -5.56 2.82
N LEU A 176 -6.58 -6.42 3.66
CA LEU A 176 -7.29 -7.53 4.30
C LEU A 176 -8.08 -7.09 5.53
N MET A 177 -9.16 -7.80 5.83
CA MET A 177 -9.91 -7.69 7.09
C MET A 177 -9.06 -8.10 8.29
N PHE A 178 -9.34 -7.52 9.45
CA PHE A 178 -8.62 -7.80 10.69
C PHE A 178 -8.61 -9.29 11.06
N HIS A 179 -9.75 -9.98 10.98
CA HIS A 179 -9.88 -11.40 11.28
C HIS A 179 -9.08 -12.27 10.31
N THR A 180 -8.97 -11.89 9.05
CA THR A 180 -8.15 -12.61 8.06
C THR A 180 -6.67 -12.46 8.33
N ARG A 181 -6.23 -11.30 8.82
CA ARG A 181 -4.85 -11.06 9.24
C ARG A 181 -4.43 -12.00 10.39
N VAL A 182 -5.36 -12.46 11.23
CA VAL A 182 -5.06 -13.38 12.35
C VAL A 182 -4.65 -14.79 11.87
N PHE A 183 -5.09 -15.22 10.68
CA PHE A 183 -4.70 -16.52 10.13
C PHE A 183 -3.27 -16.55 9.57
N ALA A 184 -2.60 -15.41 9.47
CA ALA A 184 -1.26 -15.33 8.91
C ALA A 184 -0.24 -16.05 9.78
N ALA A 185 0.56 -16.92 9.15
CA ALA A 185 1.84 -17.32 9.71
C ALA A 185 2.86 -16.20 9.45
N LEU A 186 3.60 -15.84 10.49
CA LEU A 186 4.64 -14.80 10.46
C LEU A 186 6.00 -15.41 10.75
N MET A 187 7.07 -14.78 10.24
CA MET A 187 8.44 -15.14 10.63
C MET A 187 8.67 -14.88 12.13
N PRO A 188 9.59 -15.61 12.78
CA PRO A 188 9.93 -15.36 14.18
C PRO A 188 10.34 -13.90 14.46
N THR A 189 11.07 -13.28 13.54
CA THR A 189 11.49 -11.87 13.63
C THR A 189 10.31 -10.92 13.64
N ASP A 190 9.29 -11.19 12.83
CA ASP A 190 8.11 -10.32 12.69
C ASP A 190 7.20 -10.47 13.91
N ARG A 191 7.15 -11.66 14.51
CA ARG A 191 6.46 -11.88 15.79
C ARG A 191 7.16 -11.17 16.94
N GLU A 192 8.49 -11.18 16.96
CA GLU A 192 9.29 -10.55 18.02
C GLU A 192 9.24 -9.02 17.93
N ARG A 193 9.38 -8.47 16.72
CA ARG A 193 9.51 -7.03 16.51
C ARG A 193 8.21 -6.34 16.14
N GLY A 194 7.16 -7.09 15.82
CA GLY A 194 5.94 -6.58 15.23
C GLY A 194 6.08 -6.44 13.72
N LEU A 195 5.04 -6.87 13.00
CA LEU A 195 5.02 -6.81 11.54
C LEU A 195 5.06 -5.35 11.06
N ASP A 196 4.38 -4.44 11.76
CA ASP A 196 4.32 -3.01 11.45
C ASP A 196 5.69 -2.30 11.56
N ASN A 197 6.68 -2.94 12.18
CA ASN A 197 8.06 -2.44 12.28
C ASN A 197 9.01 -3.11 11.29
N THR A 198 8.68 -4.32 10.82
CA THR A 198 9.55 -5.12 9.95
C THR A 198 9.13 -5.03 8.48
N PHE A 199 7.86 -4.70 8.23
CA PHE A 199 7.24 -4.67 6.90
C PHE A 199 7.42 -6.00 6.14
N GLY A 200 7.47 -7.10 6.89
CA GLY A 200 7.68 -8.45 6.38
C GLY A 200 6.46 -9.04 5.66
N TYR A 201 6.60 -10.28 5.20
CA TYR A 201 5.52 -11.01 4.53
C TYR A 201 4.63 -11.75 5.52
N CYS A 202 3.34 -11.82 5.21
CA CYS A 202 2.40 -12.76 5.80
C CYS A 202 2.30 -14.01 4.94
N PHE A 203 2.22 -15.18 5.57
CA PHE A 203 2.14 -16.46 4.87
C PHE A 203 0.87 -17.23 5.20
N TYR A 204 0.23 -17.80 4.19
CA TYR A 204 -1.00 -18.58 4.32
C TYR A 204 -0.84 -19.93 3.62
N PRO A 205 -0.99 -21.07 4.31
CA PRO A 205 -1.05 -22.36 3.62
C PRO A 205 -2.16 -22.38 2.58
N PHE A 206 -2.02 -23.21 1.54
CA PHE A 206 -2.94 -23.23 0.39
C PHE A 206 -4.43 -23.22 0.79
N GLU A 207 -4.84 -24.10 1.71
CA GLU A 207 -6.24 -24.16 2.15
C GLU A 207 -6.73 -22.86 2.80
N VAL A 208 -5.86 -22.19 3.58
CA VAL A 208 -6.16 -20.91 4.26
C VAL A 208 -6.21 -19.75 3.28
N SER A 209 -5.35 -19.81 2.26
CA SER A 209 -5.15 -18.71 1.31
C SER A 209 -6.38 -18.39 0.45
N CYS A 210 -7.41 -19.26 0.46
CA CYS A 210 -8.68 -18.96 -0.21
C CYS A 210 -9.38 -17.71 0.37
N ILE A 211 -9.17 -17.41 1.65
CA ILE A 211 -9.75 -16.23 2.30
C ILE A 211 -9.08 -14.93 1.82
N PRO A 212 -7.76 -14.72 2.01
CA PRO A 212 -7.13 -13.46 1.59
C PRO A 212 -7.24 -13.23 0.08
N LEU A 213 -7.19 -14.28 -0.75
CA LEU A 213 -7.40 -14.13 -2.19
C LEU A 213 -8.82 -13.66 -2.52
N PHE A 214 -9.83 -14.18 -1.83
CA PHE A 214 -11.21 -13.76 -2.02
C PHE A 214 -11.40 -12.29 -1.64
N GLU A 215 -10.86 -11.85 -0.50
CA GLU A 215 -10.94 -10.44 -0.08
C GLU A 215 -10.23 -9.50 -1.04
N LEU A 216 -9.04 -9.86 -1.52
CA LEU A 216 -8.28 -9.04 -2.46
C LEU A 216 -8.99 -8.92 -3.82
N LEU A 217 -9.72 -9.95 -4.23
CA LEU A 217 -10.53 -9.94 -5.46
C LEU A 217 -11.79 -9.08 -5.35
N GLU A 218 -12.23 -8.72 -4.14
CA GLU A 218 -13.33 -7.76 -3.97
C GLU A 218 -12.90 -6.31 -4.26
N TYR A 219 -11.59 -6.05 -4.36
CA TYR A 219 -11.04 -4.70 -4.50
C TYR A 219 -10.24 -4.49 -5.77
N GLY A 220 -10.74 -3.55 -6.58
CA GLY A 220 -10.03 -2.99 -7.73
C GLY A 220 -9.82 -3.97 -8.88
N GLU A 221 -9.25 -3.47 -9.97
CA GLU A 221 -8.76 -4.31 -11.05
C GLU A 221 -7.45 -4.96 -10.59
N ARG A 222 -7.40 -6.29 -10.66
CA ARG A 222 -6.21 -7.07 -10.35
C ARG A 222 -5.74 -7.78 -11.61
N ASP A 223 -4.54 -7.46 -12.07
CA ASP A 223 -3.89 -8.06 -13.24
C ASP A 223 -3.68 -9.58 -13.13
N TRP A 224 -3.87 -10.13 -11.93
CA TRP A 224 -3.73 -11.54 -11.62
C TRP A 224 -5.06 -12.29 -11.42
N ALA A 225 -6.21 -11.60 -11.42
CA ALA A 225 -7.51 -12.22 -11.13
C ALA A 225 -7.85 -13.38 -12.08
N ASP A 226 -7.50 -13.25 -13.37
CA ASP A 226 -7.75 -14.28 -14.39
C ASP A 226 -6.97 -15.59 -14.15
N LYS A 227 -5.96 -15.58 -13.27
CA LYS A 227 -5.22 -16.78 -12.88
C LYS A 227 -5.94 -17.61 -11.81
N ILE A 228 -7.01 -17.07 -11.21
CA ILE A 228 -7.76 -17.72 -10.12
C ILE A 228 -9.06 -18.31 -10.66
N ASP A 229 -9.29 -19.60 -10.39
CA ASP A 229 -10.61 -20.19 -10.61
C ASP A 229 -11.55 -19.76 -9.48
N ILE A 230 -12.35 -18.74 -9.76
CA ILE A 230 -13.30 -18.14 -8.81
C ILE A 230 -14.34 -19.15 -8.29
N ALA A 231 -14.76 -20.10 -9.13
CA ALA A 231 -15.74 -21.10 -8.73
C ALA A 231 -15.12 -22.10 -7.73
N ALA A 232 -13.90 -22.56 -8.02
CA ALA A 232 -13.14 -23.41 -7.11
C ALA A 232 -12.75 -22.67 -5.82
N LEU A 233 -12.45 -21.37 -5.89
CA LEU A 233 -12.12 -20.53 -4.73
C LEU A 233 -13.29 -20.45 -3.75
N LYS A 234 -14.49 -20.16 -4.25
CA LYS A 234 -15.72 -20.12 -3.44
C LYS A 234 -16.03 -21.48 -2.82
N ASN A 235 -15.85 -22.56 -3.57
CA ASN A 235 -15.98 -23.92 -3.02
C ASN A 235 -14.95 -24.20 -1.93
N ALA A 236 -13.70 -23.73 -2.07
CA ALA A 236 -12.66 -23.88 -1.05
C ALA A 236 -13.04 -23.16 0.25
N ILE A 237 -13.54 -21.93 0.18
CA ILE A 237 -14.06 -21.20 1.35
C ILE A 237 -15.18 -22.00 2.02
N LEU A 238 -16.19 -22.44 1.26
CA LEU A 238 -17.30 -23.22 1.82
C LEU A 238 -16.86 -24.54 2.46
N LYS A 239 -15.77 -25.15 1.98
CA LYS A 239 -15.25 -26.43 2.49
C LYS A 239 -14.37 -26.25 3.72
N PHE A 240 -13.39 -25.34 3.64
CA PHE A 240 -12.35 -25.19 4.65
C PHE A 240 -12.72 -24.17 5.73
N TYR A 241 -13.51 -23.15 5.38
CA TYR A 241 -13.92 -22.06 6.26
C TYR A 241 -15.41 -21.72 6.10
N PRO A 242 -16.33 -22.69 6.34
CA PRO A 242 -17.78 -22.50 6.14
C PRO A 242 -18.37 -21.35 6.95
N ASP A 243 -17.70 -20.98 8.04
CA ASP A 243 -18.14 -19.94 8.97
C ASP A 243 -17.61 -18.53 8.62
N TYR A 244 -16.67 -18.40 7.70
CA TYR A 244 -16.00 -17.14 7.40
C TYR A 244 -16.96 -16.00 7.00
N LEU A 245 -18.06 -16.32 6.33
CA LEU A 245 -19.06 -15.33 5.89
C LEU A 245 -20.18 -15.08 6.90
N LYS A 246 -20.10 -15.65 8.10
CA LYS A 246 -21.10 -15.36 9.12
C LYS A 246 -20.99 -13.88 9.53
N PRO A 247 -22.11 -13.16 9.73
CA PRO A 247 -22.09 -11.72 10.02
C PRO A 247 -21.31 -11.30 11.28
N ASP A 248 -21.07 -12.23 12.20
CA ASP A 248 -20.26 -12.02 13.41
C ASP A 248 -18.74 -12.12 13.16
N LEU A 249 -18.33 -12.67 12.02
CA LEU A 249 -16.93 -12.83 11.61
C LEU A 249 -16.57 -11.96 10.40
N TYR A 250 -17.55 -11.56 9.59
CA TYR A 250 -17.35 -10.68 8.45
C TYR A 250 -17.43 -9.21 8.86
N GLU A 251 -16.32 -8.49 8.79
CA GLU A 251 -16.22 -7.10 9.27
C GLU A 251 -17.01 -6.10 8.43
N ARG A 252 -17.26 -6.42 7.17
CA ARG A 252 -17.95 -5.52 6.23
C ARG A 252 -19.46 -5.65 6.34
N GLN A 253 -20.14 -4.53 6.12
CA GLN A 253 -21.59 -4.52 6.05
C GLN A 253 -22.06 -5.31 4.83
N ASN A 254 -22.90 -6.34 5.07
CA ASN A 254 -23.43 -7.28 4.09
C ASN A 254 -22.38 -8.25 3.52
N PRO A 255 -22.16 -9.40 4.17
CA PRO A 255 -21.29 -10.43 3.61
C PRO A 255 -21.78 -10.86 2.22
N PRO A 256 -20.87 -11.08 1.26
CA PRO A 256 -21.23 -11.59 -0.05
C PRO A 256 -21.84 -12.98 0.09
N SER A 257 -22.90 -13.24 -0.68
CA SER A 257 -23.44 -14.60 -0.77
C SER A 257 -22.56 -15.43 -1.69
N ILE A 258 -21.93 -16.48 -1.16
CA ILE A 258 -21.24 -17.49 -1.96
C ILE A 258 -22.07 -18.77 -2.01
N ALA A 259 -22.17 -19.35 -3.20
CA ALA A 259 -22.85 -20.61 -3.43
C ALA A 259 -21.86 -21.64 -4.01
N ALA A 260 -22.04 -22.89 -3.63
CA ALA A 260 -21.24 -23.97 -4.18
C ALA A 260 -21.49 -24.10 -5.70
N THR A 261 -20.41 -24.29 -6.45
CA THR A 261 -20.46 -24.56 -7.89
C THR A 261 -20.11 -26.04 -8.14
N PRO A 262 -21.10 -26.89 -8.49
CA PRO A 262 -20.86 -28.30 -8.75
C PRO A 262 -19.81 -28.52 -9.85
N GLY A 263 -18.88 -29.44 -9.62
CA GLY A 263 -17.85 -29.81 -10.59
C GLY A 263 -16.60 -28.93 -10.63
N ALA A 264 -16.58 -27.77 -9.98
CA ALA A 264 -15.42 -26.87 -9.97
C ALA A 264 -14.27 -27.31 -9.04
N GLY A 265 -14.53 -28.23 -8.09
CA GLY A 265 -13.51 -28.66 -7.11
C GLY A 265 -13.13 -27.56 -6.12
N THR A 266 -11.94 -27.66 -5.51
CA THR A 266 -11.38 -26.66 -4.57
C THR A 266 -9.98 -26.17 -4.94
N ASP A 267 -9.46 -26.62 -6.10
CA ASP A 267 -8.12 -26.25 -6.57
C ASP A 267 -8.23 -24.95 -7.38
N PHE A 268 -8.18 -23.82 -6.66
CA PHE A 268 -8.42 -22.49 -7.24
C PHE A 268 -7.20 -21.86 -7.93
N TYR A 269 -6.07 -22.55 -7.93
CA TYR A 269 -4.85 -22.14 -8.62
C TYR A 269 -4.16 -23.34 -9.27
N ARG A 270 -3.57 -23.11 -10.45
CA ARG A 270 -2.76 -24.13 -11.14
C ARG A 270 -1.28 -23.81 -10.98
N PHE A 271 -0.62 -24.55 -10.09
CA PHE A 271 0.80 -24.42 -9.88
C PHE A 271 1.61 -24.85 -11.11
N PRO A 272 2.77 -24.22 -11.37
CA PRO A 272 3.70 -24.69 -12.39
C PRO A 272 4.14 -26.13 -12.07
N ALA A 273 4.29 -26.93 -13.13
CA ALA A 273 4.74 -28.32 -13.03
C ALA A 273 6.16 -28.42 -12.47
#